data_AF-A0A967GPC5-F1
#
_entry.id   AF-A0A967GPC5-F1
#
_cell.length_a   1.000
_cell.length_b   1.000
_cell.length_c   1.000
_cell.angle_alpha   90.00
_cell.angle_beta   90.00
_cell.angle_gamma   90.00
#
_symmetry.space_group_name_H-M   'P 1'
#
loop_
_entity.id
_entity.type
_entity.pdbx_description
1 polymer ?
#
loop_
_entity_poly.entity_id
_entity_poly.type
_entity_poly.pdbx_seq_one_letter_code
_entity_poly.pdbx_strand_id
1 'polypeptide(L)'
;TSGHLLRAYHAVEEAARAEAPRAPRKANQFFRRWDRTATHGAGQAVQGQPVTLTWSIVPDGTPIPAEPTIGDSSDPSNLRARLAEVYGGDTGPPENQPWFPLIRDVFENIASRTGIAYLYEPIDDGAQLGTNSPGRLQVRGDIRLAGHSIDGDRGTVAYSFFPDKGDTVFDTEDSWFSNTFNDS
;
A
#
# COMPACT_ATOMS: atom_id res chain seq x y z
N THR A 1 11.49 -26.80 -6.24
CA THR A 1 11.07 -27.42 -4.95
C THR A 1 9.74 -26.86 -4.39
N SER A 2 8.92 -26.15 -5.19
CA SER A 2 7.64 -25.55 -4.76
C SER A 2 6.44 -26.51 -4.58
N GLY A 3 6.51 -27.76 -5.06
CA GLY A 3 5.38 -28.69 -5.01
C GLY A 3 5.05 -29.21 -3.60
N HIS A 4 6.04 -29.28 -2.72
CA HIS A 4 5.85 -29.82 -1.36
C HIS A 4 5.20 -28.79 -0.42
N LEU A 5 5.52 -27.50 -0.57
CA LEU A 5 4.89 -26.41 0.19
C LEU A 5 3.41 -26.24 -0.17
N LEU A 6 3.07 -26.31 -1.47
CA LEU A 6 1.68 -26.27 -1.93
C LEU A 6 0.85 -27.44 -1.38
N ARG A 7 1.42 -28.65 -1.36
CA ARG A 7 0.77 -29.84 -0.79
C ARG A 7 0.64 -29.76 0.73
N ALA A 8 1.62 -29.18 1.42
CA ALA A 8 1.55 -28.96 2.86
C ALA A 8 0.46 -27.95 3.23
N TYR A 9 0.36 -26.83 2.50
CA TYR A 9 -0.71 -25.85 2.68
C TYR A 9 -2.09 -26.49 2.41
N HIS A 10 -2.21 -27.25 1.32
CA HIS A 10 -3.44 -27.97 0.98
C HIS A 10 -3.82 -29.02 2.03
N ALA A 11 -2.85 -29.76 2.58
CA ALA A 11 -3.09 -30.77 3.63
C ALA A 11 -3.54 -30.13 4.95
N VAL A 12 -3.00 -28.95 5.30
CA VAL A 12 -3.44 -28.18 6.47
C VAL A 12 -4.86 -27.64 6.28
N GLU A 13 -5.20 -27.14 5.08
CA GLU A 13 -6.58 -26.74 4.73
C GLU A 13 -7.56 -27.93 4.78
N GLU A 14 -7.16 -29.12 4.30
CA GLU A 14 -7.97 -30.33 4.38
C GLU A 14 -8.15 -30.83 5.82
N ALA A 15 -7.11 -30.79 6.65
CA ALA A 15 -7.19 -31.14 8.07
C ALA A 15 -8.07 -30.15 8.84
N ALA A 16 -7.96 -28.85 8.56
CA ALA A 16 -8.82 -27.81 9.15
C ALA A 16 -10.29 -27.95 8.73
N ARG A 17 -10.55 -28.50 7.54
CA ARG A 17 -11.89 -28.82 7.05
C ARG A 17 -12.50 -30.07 7.71
N ALA A 18 -11.67 -31.02 8.12
CA ALA A 18 -12.11 -32.27 8.75
C ALA A 18 -12.52 -32.10 10.23
N GLU A 19 -11.96 -31.11 10.94
CA GLU A 19 -12.12 -31.00 12.41
C GLU A 19 -13.24 -30.05 12.90
N ALA A 20 -13.99 -29.35 12.04
CA ALA A 20 -15.00 -28.38 12.50
C ALA A 20 -16.37 -28.48 11.78
N PRO A 21 -17.47 -28.84 12.47
CA PRO A 21 -18.84 -28.69 11.95
C PRO A 21 -19.35 -27.23 11.93
N ARG A 22 -18.50 -26.24 12.25
CA ARG A 22 -18.91 -24.83 12.34
C ARG A 22 -18.27 -24.01 11.23
N ALA A 23 -19.05 -23.80 10.17
CA ALA A 23 -18.89 -22.87 9.06
C ALA A 23 -17.56 -22.95 8.28
N PRO A 24 -17.58 -22.96 6.95
CA PRO A 24 -16.34 -22.80 6.19
C PRO A 24 -15.69 -21.49 6.64
N ARG A 25 -14.48 -21.56 7.21
CA ARG A 25 -13.60 -20.40 7.29
C ARG A 25 -13.20 -20.06 5.86
N LYS A 26 -14.10 -19.41 5.13
CA LYS A 26 -13.72 -18.70 3.92
C LYS A 26 -12.67 -17.70 4.39
N ALA A 27 -11.45 -17.79 3.86
CA ALA A 27 -10.62 -16.60 3.76
C ALA A 27 -11.54 -15.51 3.20
N ASN A 28 -11.75 -14.48 4.00
CA ASN A 28 -12.63 -13.37 3.73
C ASN A 28 -12.10 -12.57 2.53
N GLN A 29 -12.30 -13.09 1.32
CA GLN A 29 -12.07 -12.36 0.08
C GLN A 29 -13.17 -11.31 -0.05
N PHE A 30 -12.92 -10.12 0.46
CA PHE A 30 -13.87 -9.02 0.31
C PHE A 30 -13.96 -8.52 -1.15
N PHE A 31 -12.91 -8.67 -1.97
CA PHE A 31 -12.87 -8.22 -3.38
C PHE A 31 -11.82 -8.98 -4.23
N ARG A 32 -11.54 -8.50 -5.46
CA ARG A 32 -10.52 -9.04 -6.38
C ARG A 32 -9.11 -8.94 -5.79
N ARG A 33 -8.28 -9.96 -6.01
CA ARG A 33 -6.84 -9.95 -5.71
C ARG A 33 -6.09 -9.09 -6.75
N TRP A 34 -4.82 -8.80 -6.47
CA TRP A 34 -3.89 -8.31 -7.50
C TRP A 34 -3.86 -9.30 -8.66
N ASP A 35 -4.31 -8.87 -9.83
CA ASP A 35 -4.20 -9.66 -11.05
C ASP A 35 -2.96 -9.26 -11.84
N ARG A 36 -2.48 -8.02 -11.69
CA ARG A 36 -1.29 -7.52 -12.37
C ARG A 36 -0.32 -6.86 -11.39
N THR A 37 0.97 -7.14 -11.57
CA THR A 37 2.06 -6.48 -10.81
C THR A 37 3.15 -5.97 -11.75
N ALA A 38 3.93 -5.01 -11.28
CA ALA A 38 5.07 -4.46 -12.02
C ALA A 38 6.12 -5.53 -12.30
N THR A 39 6.34 -6.46 -11.35
CA THR A 39 7.37 -7.50 -11.44
C THR A 39 6.96 -8.67 -12.33
N HIS A 40 5.71 -9.15 -12.22
CA HIS A 40 5.29 -10.41 -12.85
C HIS A 40 4.18 -10.26 -13.89
N GLY A 41 3.71 -9.05 -14.16
CA GLY A 41 2.63 -8.83 -15.12
C GLY A 41 1.30 -9.43 -14.65
N ALA A 42 0.45 -9.82 -15.59
CA ALA A 42 -0.91 -10.31 -15.32
C ALA A 42 -0.95 -11.76 -14.77
N GLY A 43 -2.13 -12.23 -14.36
CA GLY A 43 -2.36 -13.61 -13.89
C GLY A 43 -1.95 -13.86 -12.44
N GLN A 44 -1.81 -12.81 -11.63
CA GLN A 44 -1.36 -12.90 -10.24
C GLN A 44 -2.49 -13.19 -9.24
N ALA A 45 -3.74 -13.27 -9.71
CA ALA A 45 -4.92 -13.41 -8.85
C ALA A 45 -5.13 -14.83 -8.27
N VAL A 46 -4.16 -15.75 -8.42
CA VAL A 46 -4.28 -17.13 -7.95
C VAL A 46 -4.19 -17.19 -6.43
N GLN A 47 -5.23 -17.72 -5.78
CA GLN A 47 -5.25 -17.86 -4.33
C GLN A 47 -4.17 -18.82 -3.82
N GLY A 48 -3.54 -18.44 -2.69
CA GLY A 48 -2.49 -19.21 -2.05
C GLY A 48 -1.13 -19.09 -2.71
N GLN A 49 -1.02 -18.36 -3.83
CA GLN A 49 0.27 -18.01 -4.42
C GLN A 49 0.82 -16.73 -3.79
N PRO A 50 2.13 -16.68 -3.52
CA PRO A 50 2.81 -15.44 -3.18
C PRO A 50 2.67 -14.40 -4.29
N VAL A 51 2.75 -13.12 -3.93
CA VAL A 51 2.74 -12.00 -4.88
C VAL A 51 3.86 -11.02 -4.54
N THR A 52 4.50 -10.46 -5.56
CA THR A 52 5.47 -9.37 -5.40
C THR A 52 4.84 -8.08 -5.86
N LEU A 53 4.79 -7.10 -4.96
CA LEU A 53 4.24 -5.76 -5.21
C LEU A 53 5.38 -4.75 -5.10
N THR A 54 5.46 -3.83 -6.05
CA THR A 54 6.30 -2.64 -5.86
C THR A 54 5.52 -1.56 -5.13
N TRP A 55 6.23 -0.75 -4.35
CA TRP A 55 5.64 0.44 -3.73
C TRP A 55 6.52 1.67 -3.95
N SER A 56 5.89 2.81 -4.16
CA SER A 56 6.56 4.10 -4.31
C SER A 56 5.85 5.17 -3.48
N ILE A 57 6.54 6.28 -3.26
CA ILE A 57 5.96 7.48 -2.64
C ILE A 57 5.96 8.52 -3.75
N VAL A 58 4.82 9.12 -4.06
CA VAL A 58 4.75 10.04 -5.21
C VAL A 58 5.48 11.36 -4.91
N PRO A 59 6.00 12.08 -5.92
CA PRO A 59 6.51 13.42 -5.71
C PRO A 59 5.40 14.37 -5.22
N ASP A 60 5.75 15.34 -4.39
CA ASP A 60 4.82 16.44 -4.11
C ASP A 60 4.48 17.18 -5.42
N GLY A 61 3.25 17.67 -5.53
CA GLY A 61 2.71 18.20 -6.78
C GLY A 61 2.03 17.15 -7.67
N THR A 62 2.10 15.86 -7.34
CA THR A 62 1.37 14.81 -8.09
C THR A 62 -0.13 15.04 -8.01
N PRO A 63 -0.86 15.11 -9.14
CA PRO A 63 -2.30 15.38 -9.12
C PRO A 63 -3.10 14.24 -8.46
N ILE A 64 -4.01 14.61 -7.56
CA ILE A 64 -4.96 13.71 -6.91
C ILE A 64 -6.38 14.21 -7.22
N PRO A 65 -7.26 13.39 -7.84
CA PRO A 65 -8.65 13.75 -8.02
C PRO A 65 -9.38 13.78 -6.68
N ALA A 66 -10.27 14.75 -6.47
CA ALA A 66 -11.13 14.78 -5.29
C ALA A 66 -12.08 13.58 -5.26
N GLU A 67 -12.26 12.99 -4.08
CA GLU A 67 -13.38 12.14 -3.69
C GLU A 67 -14.40 12.91 -2.84
N PRO A 68 -15.35 13.64 -3.45
CA PRO A 68 -16.24 14.55 -2.72
C PRO A 68 -17.17 13.85 -1.73
N THR A 69 -17.31 12.52 -1.79
CA THR A 69 -18.13 11.76 -0.84
C THR A 69 -17.51 11.65 0.56
N ILE A 70 -16.20 11.89 0.69
CA ILE A 70 -15.47 11.85 1.98
C ILE A 70 -14.92 13.23 2.40
N GLY A 71 -15.34 14.31 1.74
CA GLY A 71 -14.85 15.67 2.01
C GLY A 71 -13.59 16.07 1.24
N ASP A 72 -13.01 15.12 0.50
CA ASP A 72 -11.68 15.19 -0.09
C ASP A 72 -11.44 16.41 -0.99
N SER A 73 -10.26 17.02 -0.86
CA SER A 73 -9.85 18.15 -1.70
C SER A 73 -9.36 17.68 -3.08
N SER A 74 -9.16 18.61 -4.02
CA SER A 74 -8.48 18.31 -5.29
C SER A 74 -7.03 18.79 -5.30
N ASP A 75 -6.45 19.04 -4.12
CA ASP A 75 -5.08 19.51 -4.00
C ASP A 75 -4.10 18.41 -4.44
N PRO A 76 -2.97 18.78 -5.06
CA PRO A 76 -1.95 17.81 -5.39
C PRO A 76 -1.27 17.28 -4.11
N SER A 77 -0.55 16.16 -4.26
CA SER A 77 0.16 15.55 -3.14
C SER A 77 1.11 16.53 -2.45
N ASN A 78 1.08 16.58 -1.13
CA ASN A 78 2.05 17.26 -0.25
C ASN A 78 2.61 16.31 0.83
N LEU A 79 2.44 14.99 0.66
CA LEU A 79 2.84 13.99 1.66
C LEU A 79 4.32 14.06 2.03
N ARG A 80 5.25 14.25 1.08
CA ARG A 80 6.68 14.25 1.41
C ARG A 80 7.04 15.49 2.23
N ALA A 81 6.49 16.65 1.87
CA ALA A 81 6.60 17.88 2.64
C ALA A 81 6.03 17.72 4.04
N ARG A 82 4.85 17.11 4.19
CA ARG A 82 4.24 16.84 5.50
C ARG A 82 5.11 15.92 6.36
N LEU A 83 5.65 14.85 5.79
CA LEU A 83 6.55 13.94 6.51
C LEU A 83 7.86 14.65 6.90
N ALA A 84 8.40 15.51 6.03
CA ALA A 84 9.58 16.31 6.33
C ALA A 84 9.33 17.36 7.43
N GLU A 85 8.11 17.90 7.53
CA GLU A 85 7.70 18.80 8.62
C GLU A 85 7.70 18.08 9.98
N VAL A 86 7.15 16.85 10.02
CA VAL A 86 7.00 16.08 11.27
C VAL A 86 8.30 15.44 11.73
N TYR A 87 9.04 14.81 10.82
CA TYR A 87 10.21 13.98 11.14
C TYR A 87 11.54 14.63 10.76
N GLY A 88 11.51 15.80 10.11
CA GLY A 88 12.67 16.39 9.46
C GLY A 88 12.94 15.79 8.09
N GLY A 89 13.81 16.45 7.32
CA GLY A 89 14.19 16.03 5.97
C GLY A 89 14.35 17.20 5.02
N ASP A 90 14.55 16.89 3.75
CA ASP A 90 14.63 17.84 2.65
C ASP A 90 13.84 17.34 1.42
N THR A 91 14.00 18.01 0.28
CA THR A 91 13.32 17.67 -0.98
C THR A 91 14.04 16.58 -1.79
N GLY A 92 15.02 15.90 -1.20
CA GLY A 92 15.79 14.85 -1.83
C GLY A 92 15.00 13.55 -2.04
N PRO A 93 15.66 12.49 -2.53
CA PRO A 93 15.03 11.18 -2.72
C PRO A 93 14.42 10.64 -1.41
N PRO A 94 13.22 10.03 -1.44
CA PRO A 94 12.55 9.49 -0.25
C PRO A 94 13.45 8.58 0.58
N GLU A 95 14.19 7.67 -0.05
CA GLU A 95 15.05 6.68 0.61
C GLU A 95 16.17 7.30 1.46
N ASN A 96 16.47 8.59 1.25
CA ASN A 96 17.46 9.35 2.01
C ASN A 96 16.83 10.18 3.14
N GLN A 97 15.50 10.15 3.30
CA GLN A 97 14.79 10.97 4.27
C GLN A 97 14.64 10.27 5.63
N PRO A 98 14.65 11.01 6.75
CA PRO A 98 14.51 10.44 8.10
C PRO A 98 13.22 9.63 8.32
N TRP A 99 12.13 9.99 7.65
CA TRP A 99 10.83 9.32 7.77
C TRP A 99 10.72 8.03 6.96
N PHE A 100 11.62 7.79 6.00
CA PHE A 100 11.50 6.64 5.10
C PHE A 100 11.58 5.27 5.77
N PRO A 101 12.49 5.04 6.76
CA PRO A 101 12.52 3.80 7.51
C PRO A 101 11.16 3.44 8.14
N LEU A 102 10.40 4.41 8.65
CA LEU A 102 9.09 4.15 9.26
C LEU A 102 8.11 3.52 8.26
N ILE A 103 8.06 4.07 7.04
CA ILE A 103 7.19 3.56 5.97
C ILE A 103 7.68 2.19 5.49
N ARG A 104 8.99 2.05 5.27
CA ARG A 104 9.60 0.78 4.87
C ARG A 104 9.28 -0.32 5.87
N ASP A 105 9.42 -0.04 7.16
CA ASP A 105 9.23 -1.00 8.24
C ASP A 105 7.78 -1.51 8.31
N VAL A 106 6.79 -0.68 7.93
CA VAL A 106 5.38 -1.12 7.77
C VAL A 106 5.26 -2.20 6.70
N PHE A 107 5.84 -1.98 5.52
CA PHE A 107 5.83 -2.97 4.44
C PHE A 107 6.61 -4.24 4.80
N GLU A 108 7.78 -4.09 5.44
CA GLU A 108 8.59 -5.22 5.92
C GLU A 108 7.85 -6.04 6.98
N ASN A 109 7.13 -5.38 7.89
CA ASN A 109 6.31 -6.04 8.90
C ASN A 109 5.21 -6.90 8.27
N ILE A 110 4.47 -6.35 7.30
CA ILE A 110 3.42 -7.08 6.57
C ILE A 110 4.04 -8.24 5.78
N ALA A 111 5.16 -8.00 5.07
CA ALA A 111 5.86 -9.04 4.32
C ALA A 111 6.31 -10.20 5.22
N SER A 112 6.80 -9.92 6.43
CA SER A 112 7.28 -10.94 7.37
C SER A 112 6.18 -11.91 7.86
N ARG A 113 4.91 -11.55 7.71
CA ARG A 113 3.74 -12.28 8.22
C ARG A 113 2.82 -12.79 7.14
N THR A 114 3.11 -12.52 5.87
CA THR A 114 2.24 -12.83 4.74
C THR A 114 3.02 -13.45 3.58
N GLY A 115 2.32 -13.91 2.55
CA GLY A 115 2.93 -14.34 1.29
C GLY A 115 3.23 -13.16 0.33
N ILE A 116 3.21 -11.92 0.81
CA ILE A 116 3.42 -10.73 -0.01
C ILE A 116 4.88 -10.30 0.13
N ALA A 117 5.57 -10.14 -1.00
CA ALA A 117 6.86 -9.48 -1.04
C ALA A 117 6.69 -8.03 -1.49
N TYR A 118 7.26 -7.08 -0.75
CA TYR A 118 7.26 -5.67 -1.11
C TYR A 118 8.64 -5.24 -1.60
N LEU A 119 8.70 -4.57 -2.75
CA LEU A 119 9.92 -4.00 -3.31
C LEU A 119 9.76 -2.49 -3.46
N TYR A 120 10.67 -1.74 -2.85
CA TYR A 120 10.65 -0.29 -3.03
C TYR A 120 11.05 0.08 -4.47
N GLU A 121 10.23 0.93 -5.10
CA GLU A 121 10.51 1.55 -6.40
C GLU A 121 10.88 3.03 -6.15
N PRO A 122 12.17 3.41 -6.29
CA PRO A 122 12.63 4.76 -6.00
C PRO A 122 12.11 5.82 -6.98
N ILE A 123 11.67 5.39 -8.17
CA ILE A 123 11.17 6.30 -9.20
C ILE A 123 9.63 6.30 -9.18
N ASP A 124 9.05 7.48 -9.09
CA ASP A 124 7.63 7.68 -9.38
C ASP A 124 7.49 8.88 -10.32
N ASP A 125 6.85 8.66 -11.46
CA ASP A 125 6.74 9.66 -12.52
C ASP A 125 5.67 10.73 -12.28
N GLY A 126 5.01 10.72 -11.12
CA GLY A 126 4.00 11.71 -10.76
C GLY A 126 2.74 11.63 -11.64
N ALA A 127 2.48 10.49 -12.28
CA ALA A 127 1.22 10.27 -12.99
C ALA A 127 0.04 10.46 -12.03
N GLN A 128 -1.04 11.09 -12.51
CA GLN A 128 -2.22 11.38 -11.71
C GLN A 128 -2.78 10.11 -11.04
N LEU A 129 -3.01 10.19 -9.72
CA LEU A 129 -3.62 9.11 -8.94
C LEU A 129 -5.05 8.84 -9.37
N GLY A 130 -5.56 7.65 -9.05
CA GLY A 130 -6.95 7.30 -9.31
C GLY A 130 -7.29 7.05 -10.79
N THR A 131 -6.33 7.26 -11.71
CA THR A 131 -6.40 6.82 -13.11
C THR A 131 -5.93 5.37 -13.25
N ASN A 132 -6.14 4.74 -14.42
CA ASN A 132 -5.58 3.42 -14.70
C ASN A 132 -4.09 3.54 -15.07
N SER A 133 -3.26 3.80 -14.06
CA SER A 133 -1.82 3.97 -14.17
C SER A 133 -1.09 2.88 -13.39
N PRO A 134 -1.06 1.63 -13.90
CA PRO A 134 -0.58 0.52 -13.11
C PRO A 134 0.93 0.59 -12.92
N GLY A 135 1.42 -0.15 -11.91
CA GLY A 135 2.84 -0.26 -11.59
C GLY A 135 3.70 -0.68 -12.77
N ARG A 136 4.91 -0.13 -12.80
CA ARG A 136 5.94 -0.42 -13.81
C ARG A 136 7.31 -0.15 -13.22
N LEU A 137 8.17 -1.17 -13.28
CA LEU A 137 9.56 -1.08 -12.83
C LEU A 137 10.26 0.14 -13.46
N GLN A 138 11.01 0.86 -12.63
CA GLN A 138 11.74 2.09 -12.96
C GLN A 138 10.85 3.26 -13.40
N VAL A 139 9.56 3.23 -13.06
CA VAL A 139 8.59 4.29 -13.41
C VAL A 139 7.67 4.64 -12.25
N ARG A 140 7.06 3.64 -11.59
CA ARG A 140 6.17 3.81 -10.41
C ARG A 140 5.83 2.47 -9.76
N GLY A 141 5.46 2.51 -8.49
CA GLY A 141 4.98 1.37 -7.71
C GLY A 141 3.64 0.80 -8.18
N ASP A 142 3.37 -0.46 -7.83
CA ASP A 142 2.00 -1.03 -7.85
C ASP A 142 1.12 -0.35 -6.80
N ILE A 143 1.70 -0.03 -5.65
CA ILE A 143 1.11 0.76 -4.56
C ILE A 143 1.82 2.11 -4.53
N ARG A 144 1.07 3.21 -4.60
CA ARG A 144 1.63 4.56 -4.54
C ARG A 144 1.09 5.29 -3.32
N LEU A 145 1.99 5.81 -2.50
CA LEU A 145 1.64 6.60 -1.32
C LEU A 145 1.65 8.09 -1.67
N ALA A 146 0.54 8.78 -1.37
CA ALA A 146 0.34 10.21 -1.57
C ALA A 146 -0.42 10.81 -0.39
N GLY A 147 -0.66 12.11 -0.39
CA GLY A 147 -1.44 12.75 0.67
C GLY A 147 -1.74 14.20 0.40
N HIS A 148 -2.89 14.66 0.86
CA HIS A 148 -3.45 16.01 0.73
C HIS A 148 -4.55 16.20 1.80
N SER A 149 -5.16 17.39 1.89
CA SER A 149 -6.29 17.62 2.80
C SER A 149 -7.48 16.76 2.38
N ILE A 150 -8.05 15.99 3.32
CA ILE A 150 -9.26 15.19 3.08
C ILE A 150 -10.45 15.81 3.79
N ASP A 151 -10.50 15.78 5.12
CA ASP A 151 -11.62 16.35 5.89
C ASP A 151 -11.19 17.28 7.03
N GLY A 152 -9.90 17.60 7.09
CA GLY A 152 -9.30 18.52 8.05
C GLY A 152 -8.75 17.79 9.28
N ASP A 153 -8.64 18.48 10.41
CA ASP A 153 -8.13 17.85 11.63
C ASP A 153 -9.17 16.92 12.27
N ARG A 154 -8.82 15.63 12.39
CA ARG A 154 -9.62 14.51 12.90
C ARG A 154 -10.70 14.06 11.93
N GLY A 155 -10.77 12.75 11.71
CA GLY A 155 -11.80 12.14 10.88
C GLY A 155 -11.19 11.05 10.02
N THR A 156 -11.23 11.27 8.71
CA THR A 156 -10.67 10.36 7.71
C THR A 156 -9.17 10.55 7.62
N VAL A 157 -8.40 9.70 8.31
CA VAL A 157 -6.93 9.84 8.33
C VAL A 157 -6.25 9.39 7.02
N ALA A 158 -6.90 8.52 6.24
CA ALA A 158 -6.43 8.03 4.96
C ALA A 158 -7.50 7.22 4.23
N TYR A 159 -7.31 7.00 2.92
CA TYR A 159 -8.02 5.98 2.14
C TYR A 159 -7.08 5.21 1.21
N SER A 160 -7.46 3.97 0.88
CA SER A 160 -6.72 3.11 -0.05
C SER A 160 -7.64 2.57 -1.12
N PHE A 161 -7.16 2.53 -2.36
CA PHE A 161 -7.84 1.85 -3.44
C PHE A 161 -7.59 0.33 -3.40
N PHE A 162 -8.56 -0.41 -3.93
CA PHE A 162 -8.46 -1.87 -4.09
C PHE A 162 -7.29 -2.29 -5.00
N PRO A 163 -6.89 -3.58 -4.95
CA PRO A 163 -5.85 -4.14 -5.81
C PRO A 163 -5.98 -3.78 -7.30
N ASP A 164 -4.84 -3.76 -7.98
CA ASP A 164 -4.62 -3.27 -9.36
C ASP A 164 -4.73 -1.74 -9.55
N LYS A 165 -5.27 -1.01 -8.56
CA LYS A 165 -5.07 0.44 -8.42
C LYS A 165 -4.12 0.75 -7.26
N GLY A 166 -4.40 0.23 -6.07
CA GLY A 166 -3.48 0.21 -4.92
C GLY A 166 -3.01 1.53 -4.32
N ASP A 167 -3.26 2.67 -4.97
CA ASP A 167 -2.91 3.99 -4.45
C ASP A 167 -3.49 4.18 -3.04
N THR A 168 -2.73 4.84 -2.16
CA THR A 168 -3.15 5.20 -0.81
C THR A 168 -2.88 6.68 -0.59
N VAL A 169 -3.86 7.36 -0.03
CA VAL A 169 -3.87 8.80 0.18
C VAL A 169 -4.07 9.08 1.66
N PHE A 170 -3.13 9.80 2.27
CA PHE A 170 -3.16 10.20 3.68
C PHE A 170 -3.69 11.63 3.82
N ASP A 171 -4.48 11.88 4.86
CA ASP A 171 -4.83 13.25 5.23
C ASP A 171 -3.60 13.94 5.83
N THR A 172 -3.12 14.98 5.15
CA THR A 172 -1.94 15.74 5.59
C THR A 172 -2.28 16.92 6.49
N GLU A 173 -3.55 17.28 6.66
CA GLU A 173 -4.00 18.28 7.63
C GLU A 173 -4.29 17.68 9.01
N ASP A 174 -4.34 16.34 9.13
CA ASP A 174 -4.62 15.67 10.39
C ASP A 174 -3.44 15.79 11.37
N SER A 175 -3.74 16.22 12.61
CA SER A 175 -2.75 16.36 13.68
C SER A 175 -2.37 15.03 14.34
N TRP A 176 -3.11 13.94 14.08
CA TRP A 176 -2.87 12.59 14.61
C TRP A 176 -1.42 12.12 14.42
N PHE A 177 -0.81 12.50 13.30
CA PHE A 177 0.56 12.12 12.94
C PHE A 177 1.64 13.06 13.52
N SER A 178 1.27 14.11 14.26
CA SER A 178 2.22 15.11 14.77
C SER A 178 2.91 14.69 16.07
N ASN A 179 2.44 13.64 16.72
CA ASN A 179 3.02 13.13 17.96
C ASN A 179 3.95 11.94 17.68
N THR A 180 5.25 12.15 17.82
CA THR A 180 6.30 11.14 17.63
C THR A 180 6.77 10.51 18.94
N PHE A 181 6.09 10.80 20.06
CA PHE A 181 6.35 10.12 21.33
C PHE A 181 5.61 8.78 21.40
N ASN A 182 6.38 7.70 21.61
CA ASN A 182 5.92 6.30 21.71
C ASN A 182 5.59 5.61 20.37
N ASP A 183 6.31 5.96 19.30
CA ASP A 183 6.32 5.18 18.06
C ASP A 183 6.62 3.70 18.41
N SER A 184 5.64 2.83 18.16
CA SER A 184 5.66 1.40 18.54
C SER A 184 5.97 0.51 17.36
#